data_AF-A0A355SSN6-F1
#
_entry.id   AF-A0A355SSN6-F1
#
_cell.length_a   1.000
_cell.length_b   1.000
_cell.length_c   1.000
_cell.angle_alpha   90.00
_cell.angle_beta   90.00
_cell.angle_gamma   90.00
#
_symmetry.space_group_name_H-M   'P 1'
#
loop_
_entity.id
_entity.type
_entity.pdbx_description
1 polymer ?
#
loop_
_entity_poly.entity_id
_entity_poly.type
_entity_poly.pdbx_seq_one_letter_code
_entity_poly.pdbx_strand_id
1 'polypeptide(L)' 'MKIVLAYSGGLDTSVLVSWLKEHYNAEVITYAADVGQEE' A
#
# COMPACT_ATOMS: atom_id res chain seq x y z
N MET A 1 -2.52 -3.67 15.20
CA MET A 1 -3.03 -4.40 14.03
C MET A 1 -2.04 -4.24 12.89
N LYS A 2 -1.82 -5.27 12.07
CA LYS A 2 -0.93 -5.20 10.90
C LYS A 2 -1.75 -5.37 9.62
N ILE A 3 -1.48 -4.57 8.61
CA ILE A 3 -2.15 -4.62 7.31
C ILE A 3 -1.09 -4.78 6.23
N VAL A 4 -1.23 -5.81 5.39
CA VAL A 4 -0.43 -5.95 4.18
C VAL A 4 -1.23 -5.32 3.03
N LEU A 5 -0.65 -4.31 2.38
CA LEU A 5 -1.27 -3.57 1.29
C LEU A 5 -0.58 -3.90 -0.03
N ALA A 6 -1.33 -4.36 -1.03
CA ALA A 6 -0.87 -4.37 -2.41
C ALA A 6 -0.68 -2.91 -2.88
N TYR A 7 0.56 -2.54 -3.16
CA TYR A 7 0.98 -1.17 -3.42
C TYR A 7 1.57 -1.08 -4.82
N SER A 8 0.92 -0.32 -5.71
CA SER A 8 1.36 -0.15 -7.09
C SER A 8 2.36 0.98 -7.28
N GLY A 9 2.59 1.82 -6.26
CA GLY A 9 3.38 3.04 -6.41
C GLY A 9 2.58 4.24 -6.95
N GLY A 10 1.32 4.03 -7.36
CA GLY A 10 0.44 5.10 -7.84
C GLY A 10 -0.05 6.01 -6.71
N LEU A 11 -0.57 7.18 -7.09
CA LEU A 11 -1.11 8.19 -6.16
C LEU A 11 -2.17 7.58 -5.22
N ASP A 12 -3.11 6.81 -5.76
CA ASP A 12 -4.20 6.22 -4.98
C ASP A 12 -3.67 5.29 -3.89
N THR A 13 -2.75 4.39 -4.23
CA THR A 13 -2.14 3.48 -3.25
C THR A 13 -1.25 4.22 -2.25
N SER A 14 -0.69 5.37 -2.63
CA SER A 14 0.12 6.22 -1.74
C SER A 14 -0.74 6.94 -0.70
N VAL A 15 -1.87 7.50 -1.12
CA VAL A 15 -2.85 8.11 -0.20
C VAL A 15 -3.45 7.04 0.72
N LEU A 16 -3.74 5.85 0.18
CA LEU A 16 -4.29 4.74 0.95
C LEU A 16 -3.36 4.28 2.09
N VAL A 17 -2.03 4.30 1.90
CA VAL A 17 -1.07 4.00 2.98
C VAL A 17 -1.25 4.96 4.17
N SER A 18 -1.31 6.27 3.91
CA SER A 18 -1.50 7.28 4.96
C SER A 18 -2.86 7.11 5.65
N TRP A 19 -3.91 6.91 4.86
CA TRP A 19 -5.26 6.75 5.39
C TRP A 19 -5.39 5.50 6.28
N LEU A 20 -4.82 4.36 5.87
CA LEU A 20 -4.86 3.12 6.67
C LEU A 20 -4.07 3.26 7.99
N LYS A 21 -2.95 3.98 7.99
CA LYS A 21 -2.19 4.26 9.22
C LYS A 21 -3.03 5.06 10.20
N GLU A 22 -3.68 6.13 9.75
CA GLU A 22 -4.45 7.04 10.62
C GLU A 22 -5.77 6.44 11.07
N HIS A 23 -6.56 5.89 10.13
CA HIS A 23 -7.91 5.42 10.40
C HIS A 23 -7.93 4.17 11.30
N TYR A 24 -6.91 3.32 11.18
CA TYR A 24 -6.84 2.07 11.91
C TYR A 24 -5.74 2.00 12.97
N ASN A 25 -4.95 3.07 13.12
CA ASN A 25 -3.73 3.07 13.95
C ASN A 25 -2.89 1.79 13.73
N ALA A 26 -2.69 1.44 12.46
CA ALA A 26 -2.14 0.16 12.04
C ALA A 26 -0.73 0.29 11.47
N GLU A 27 0.07 -0.75 11.68
CA GLU A 27 1.34 -0.92 10.97
C GLU A 27 1.03 -1.43 9.55
N VAL A 28 1.34 -0.61 8.55
CA VAL A 28 1.06 -0.92 7.14
C VAL A 28 2.35 -1.40 6.47
N ILE A 29 2.32 -2.61 5.93
CA ILE A 29 3.40 -3.24 5.17
C ILE A 29 2.98 -3.23 3.69
N THR A 30 3.75 -2.55 2.84
CA THR A 30 3.45 -2.48 1.41
C THR A 30 4.10 -3.64 0.67
N TYR A 31 3.39 -4.19 -0.31
CA TYR A 31 3.89 -5.21 -1.22
C TYR A 31 3.63 -4.79 -2.67
N ALA A 32 4.72 -4.69 -3.44
CA ALA A 32 4.68 -4.51 -4.88
C ALA A 32 5.25 -5.79 -5.52
N ALA A 33 4.52 -6.35 -6.48
CA ALA A 33 4.98 -7.46 -7.29
C ALA A 33 5.28 -6.95 -8.71
N ASP A 34 6.36 -7.42 -9.30
CA ASP A 34 6.59 -7.28 -10.73
C ASP A 34 5.93 -8.48 -11.46
N VAL A 35 5.07 -8.17 -12.42
CA VAL A 35 4.30 -9.08 -13.27
C VAL A 35 4.29 -8.59 -14.73
N GLY A 36 5.28 -7.78 -15.13
CA GLY A 36 5.39 -7.22 -16.49
C GLY A 36 4.73 -5.85 -16.68
N GLN A 37 4.70 -5.00 -15.65
CA GLN A 37 4.07 -3.68 -15.72
C GLN A 37 4.79 -2.70 -16.67
N GLU A 38 6.09 -2.91 -16.90
CA GLU A 38 6.91 -2.08 -17.78
C GLU A 38 7.26 -2.79 -19.12
N GLU A 39 6.72 -3.99 -19.35
CA GLU A 39 6.87 -4.75 -20.61
C GLU A 39 5.79 -4.41 -21.65
#